data_AF-A0AAW4JXI5-F1
#
_entry.id   AF-A0AAW4JXI5-F1
#
_cell.length_a   1.000
_cell.length_b   1.000
_cell.length_c   1.000
_cell.angle_alpha   90.00
_cell.angle_beta   90.00
_cell.angle_gamma   90.00
#
_symmetry.space_group_name_H-M   'P 1'
#
loop_
_entity.id
_entity.type
_entity.pdbx_description
1 polymer ?
#
loop_
_entity_poly.entity_id
_entity_poly.type
_entity_poly.pdbx_seq_one_letter_code
_entity_poly.pdbx_strand_id
1 'polypeptide(L)'
;MTTPPARRIAHGDHGTYTVVGGPISKGGVGAIYRLTDPRWVYKEYHSPDKAPSAVHLEQLVEIGRDVLIQQGLEIGARPESSVNWPVDIVRLPNRQIIGCVLPAIPQRYFHPTLGTVNTLDFLVMIRSQPPPATKRLIVLLRMAEILAFVHSKGLVHGDINAKNVAWTVDPTPEAYLIDCDGMMPQDPPPKVGVQAVYWTDPRVVDKVVPAHDHYSDWYCLALAFYRGLLLIKGGALGKQKDGTWSAPGQIPSDLDPRVAALMRRGLTDPLDASKRPEPAEWVKTLIEVYVAAGKYDETALARFDKALNAPKPQPVVTPVTFTPLPPPGPQWPPSGTRHQPPPHQQYPPPRPQPHHRPPPPPPPHRPAPVYQRPPVPQPPLPQYPPPQYVFQPHFAPGSGKAPGAMARWAMGGGVAWYLPLALLSFCLWPVGGIVCALVLAQSIRTYSGYPGRTAAIISSCLGLGLSGFALLSWLVGLAA
;
A
#
# COMPACT_ATOMS: atom_id res chain seq x y z
N MET A 1 -37.05 10.80 10.27
CA MET A 1 -36.74 11.40 8.96
C MET A 1 -35.27 11.78 8.98
N THR A 2 -34.42 11.06 8.25
CA THR A 2 -33.01 11.41 8.09
C THR A 2 -32.90 12.56 7.09
N THR A 3 -32.21 13.63 7.46
CA THR A 3 -31.94 14.77 6.56
C THR A 3 -31.29 14.25 5.28
N PRO A 4 -31.77 14.64 4.09
CA PRO A 4 -31.15 14.20 2.83
C PRO A 4 -29.67 14.60 2.83
N PRO A 5 -28.79 13.74 2.29
CA PRO A 5 -27.36 14.01 2.27
C PRO A 5 -27.09 15.32 1.53
N ALA A 6 -26.17 16.12 2.07
CA ALA A 6 -25.73 17.35 1.44
C ALA A 6 -25.29 17.08 -0.02
N ARG A 7 -25.74 17.95 -0.93
CA ARG A 7 -25.36 17.90 -2.35
C ARG A 7 -24.64 19.20 -2.70
N ARG A 8 -23.52 19.09 -3.42
CA ARG A 8 -22.82 20.24 -4.02
C ARG A 8 -22.51 19.95 -5.48
N ILE A 9 -22.39 21.01 -6.27
CA ILE A 9 -22.05 20.92 -7.68
C ILE A 9 -20.55 21.16 -7.86
N ALA A 10 -19.90 20.29 -8.61
CA ALA A 10 -18.52 20.43 -9.06
C ALA A 10 -18.52 20.64 -10.57
N HIS A 11 -17.83 21.69 -11.04
CA HIS A 11 -17.74 22.03 -12.45
C HIS A 11 -16.40 21.54 -13.01
N GLY A 12 -16.46 20.57 -13.91
CA GLY A 12 -15.32 20.08 -14.67
C GLY A 12 -15.20 20.77 -16.03
N ASP A 13 -14.06 20.59 -16.68
CA ASP A 13 -13.79 21.08 -18.04
C ASP A 13 -14.68 20.37 -19.09
N HIS A 14 -15.15 19.14 -18.81
CA HIS A 14 -15.98 18.33 -19.70
C HIS A 14 -17.38 18.00 -19.18
N GLY A 15 -17.73 18.44 -17.96
CA GLY A 15 -19.01 18.09 -17.36
C GLY A 15 -19.35 18.85 -16.09
N THR A 16 -20.58 18.66 -15.62
CA THR A 16 -21.04 19.14 -14.31
C THR A 16 -21.46 17.95 -13.47
N TYR A 17 -20.92 17.86 -12.27
CA TYR A 17 -21.02 16.69 -11.40
C TYR A 17 -21.72 17.05 -10.11
N THR A 18 -22.70 16.22 -9.71
CA THR A 18 -23.34 16.36 -8.40
C THR A 18 -22.64 15.45 -7.40
N VAL A 19 -21.94 16.06 -6.44
CA VAL A 19 -21.27 15.37 -5.35
C VAL A 19 -22.26 15.06 -4.25
N VAL A 20 -22.27 13.82 -3.76
CA VAL A 20 -23.28 13.32 -2.81
C VAL A 20 -22.64 12.94 -1.47
N GLY A 21 -23.16 13.53 -0.39
CA GLY A 21 -22.79 13.17 0.98
C GLY A 21 -21.37 13.57 1.37
N GLY A 22 -20.83 12.91 2.38
CA GLY A 22 -19.47 13.11 2.85
C GLY A 22 -18.43 12.33 2.02
N PRO A 23 -17.13 12.59 2.27
CA PRO A 23 -16.07 11.84 1.62
C PRO A 23 -16.11 10.36 2.02
N ILE A 24 -15.92 9.48 1.04
CA ILE A 24 -15.85 8.02 1.25
C ILE A 24 -14.44 7.56 1.61
N SER A 25 -13.43 8.38 1.31
CA SER A 25 -12.04 8.14 1.68
C SER A 25 -11.31 9.49 1.81
N LYS A 26 -10.30 9.54 2.67
CA LYS A 26 -9.41 10.69 2.83
C LYS A 26 -7.97 10.20 2.84
N GLY A 27 -7.16 10.69 1.91
CA GLY A 27 -5.72 10.45 1.83
C GLY A 27 -4.92 11.69 2.22
N GLY A 28 -3.60 11.66 1.98
CA GLY A 28 -2.71 12.79 2.29
C GLY A 28 -2.85 14.00 1.37
N VAL A 29 -3.31 13.79 0.12
CA VAL A 29 -3.38 14.83 -0.93
C VAL A 29 -4.82 15.31 -1.19
N GLY A 30 -5.81 14.46 -0.89
CA GLY A 30 -7.21 14.79 -1.12
C GLY A 30 -8.18 13.81 -0.51
N ALA A 31 -9.45 14.03 -0.81
CA ALA A 31 -10.57 13.20 -0.38
C ALA A 31 -11.39 12.75 -1.58
N ILE A 32 -11.90 11.52 -1.53
CA ILE A 32 -12.73 10.92 -2.58
C ILE A 32 -14.19 11.05 -2.19
N TYR A 33 -15.03 11.48 -3.13
CA TYR A 33 -16.46 11.65 -2.96
C TYR A 33 -17.22 10.85 -4.02
N ARG A 34 -18.41 10.38 -3.65
CA ARG A 34 -19.36 9.79 -4.60
C ARG A 34 -19.99 10.89 -5.44
N LEU A 35 -20.21 10.57 -6.71
CA LEU A 35 -21.03 11.36 -7.62
C LEU A 35 -22.40 10.69 -7.79
N THR A 36 -23.37 11.43 -8.31
CA THR A 36 -24.69 10.87 -8.66
C THR A 36 -24.60 9.81 -9.76
N ASP A 37 -23.68 9.98 -10.72
CA ASP A 37 -23.32 8.92 -11.65
C ASP A 37 -22.32 7.98 -10.96
N PRO A 38 -22.70 6.72 -10.67
CA PRO A 38 -21.87 5.80 -9.88
C PRO A 38 -20.63 5.29 -10.63
N ARG A 39 -20.52 5.56 -11.94
CA ARG A 39 -19.33 5.21 -12.72
C ARG A 39 -18.12 6.06 -12.35
N TRP A 40 -18.35 7.20 -11.72
CA TRP A 40 -17.33 8.21 -11.46
C TRP A 40 -17.25 8.56 -9.98
N VAL A 41 -16.06 8.95 -9.55
CA VAL A 41 -15.81 9.56 -8.25
C VAL A 41 -15.11 10.90 -8.46
N TYR A 42 -15.31 11.80 -7.50
CA TYR A 42 -14.62 13.09 -7.47
C TYR A 42 -13.51 13.04 -6.42
N LYS A 43 -12.26 13.22 -6.86
CA LYS A 43 -11.12 13.45 -5.97
C LYS A 43 -10.96 14.95 -5.79
N GLU A 44 -11.27 15.43 -4.59
CA GLU A 44 -11.04 16.81 -4.18
C GLU A 44 -9.67 16.92 -3.53
N TYR A 45 -8.81 17.81 -4.02
CA TYR A 45 -7.54 18.11 -3.38
C TYR A 45 -7.79 18.91 -2.10
N HIS A 46 -7.02 18.64 -1.04
CA HIS A 46 -7.18 19.35 0.24
C HIS A 46 -6.94 20.85 0.10
N SER A 47 -6.07 21.22 -0.84
CA SER A 47 -5.83 22.59 -1.25
C SER A 47 -5.29 22.62 -2.68
N PRO A 48 -5.45 23.73 -3.41
CA PRO A 48 -4.99 23.82 -4.78
C PRO A 48 -3.48 23.68 -5.00
N ASP A 49 -2.64 23.97 -4.00
CA ASP A 49 -1.19 23.72 -4.05
C ASP A 49 -0.82 22.22 -4.03
N LYS A 50 -1.78 21.37 -3.66
CA LYS A 50 -1.66 19.90 -3.73
C LYS A 50 -2.12 19.34 -5.07
N ALA A 51 -2.72 20.16 -5.93
CA ALA A 51 -3.09 19.72 -7.26
C ALA A 51 -1.83 19.51 -8.12
N PRO A 52 -1.82 18.50 -9.01
CA PRO A 52 -0.81 18.38 -10.05
C PRO A 52 -0.77 19.64 -10.93
N SER A 53 0.32 19.80 -11.69
CA SER A 53 0.39 20.87 -12.68
C SER A 53 -0.76 20.74 -13.69
N ALA A 54 -1.34 21.87 -14.12
CA ALA A 54 -2.44 21.87 -15.07
C ALA A 54 -2.07 21.14 -16.37
N VAL A 55 -0.90 21.43 -16.91
CA VAL A 55 -0.40 20.82 -18.16
C VAL A 55 -0.31 19.30 -18.02
N HIS A 56 0.23 18.78 -16.92
CA HIS A 56 0.34 17.33 -16.73
C HIS A 56 -1.03 16.69 -16.53
N LEU A 57 -1.89 17.28 -15.71
CA LEU A 57 -3.22 16.72 -15.47
C LEU A 57 -4.08 16.74 -16.74
N GLU A 58 -3.95 17.77 -17.58
CA GLU A 58 -4.61 17.86 -18.89
C GLU A 58 -4.16 16.73 -19.83
N GLN A 59 -2.86 16.44 -19.89
CA GLN A 59 -2.32 15.30 -20.66
C GLN A 59 -2.87 13.95 -20.16
N LEU A 60 -2.93 13.76 -18.84
CA LEU A 60 -3.49 12.54 -18.26
C LEU A 60 -4.99 12.40 -18.55
N VAL A 61 -5.74 13.52 -18.51
CA VAL A 61 -7.16 13.55 -18.87
C VAL A 61 -7.37 13.23 -20.34
N GLU A 62 -6.53 13.75 -21.24
CA GLU A 62 -6.59 13.43 -22.66
C GLU A 62 -6.46 11.91 -22.91
N ILE A 63 -5.43 11.28 -22.32
CA ILE A 63 -5.23 9.83 -22.40
C ILE A 63 -6.41 9.07 -21.78
N GLY A 64 -6.85 9.49 -20.59
CA GLY A 64 -7.96 8.83 -19.89
C GLY A 64 -9.27 8.87 -20.66
N ARG A 65 -9.58 10.00 -21.28
CA ARG A 65 -10.78 10.16 -22.10
C ARG A 65 -10.71 9.35 -23.39
N ASP A 66 -9.56 9.30 -24.05
CA ASP A 66 -9.35 8.43 -25.22
C ASP A 66 -9.64 6.96 -24.85
N VAL A 67 -8.96 6.45 -23.82
CA VAL A 67 -9.07 5.04 -23.39
C VAL A 67 -10.49 4.69 -22.89
N LEU A 68 -11.06 5.48 -21.99
CA LEU A 68 -12.26 5.08 -21.24
C LEU A 68 -13.57 5.60 -21.85
N ILE A 69 -13.53 6.71 -22.59
CA ILE A 69 -14.73 7.34 -23.16
C ILE A 69 -14.79 7.12 -24.66
N GLN A 70 -13.73 7.44 -25.40
CA GLN A 70 -13.76 7.37 -26.87
C GLN A 70 -13.68 5.92 -27.35
N GLN A 71 -12.73 5.14 -26.83
CA GLN A 71 -12.61 3.71 -27.12
C GLN A 71 -13.59 2.86 -26.30
N GLY A 72 -14.10 3.40 -25.19
CA GLY A 72 -15.09 2.72 -24.35
C GLY A 72 -14.56 1.43 -23.72
N LEU A 73 -13.25 1.34 -23.46
CA LEU A 73 -12.65 0.14 -22.92
C LEU A 73 -13.15 -0.14 -21.50
N GLU A 74 -13.55 -1.39 -21.26
CA GLU A 74 -13.93 -1.83 -19.92
C GLU A 74 -12.74 -1.74 -18.97
N ILE A 75 -12.95 -1.17 -17.77
CA ILE A 75 -11.94 -1.07 -16.72
C ILE A 75 -11.36 -2.46 -16.45
N GLY A 76 -10.02 -2.57 -16.40
CA GLY A 76 -9.35 -3.83 -16.09
C GLY A 76 -9.17 -4.79 -17.26
N ALA A 77 -9.91 -4.62 -18.37
CA ALA A 77 -9.88 -5.55 -19.49
C ALA A 77 -8.52 -5.60 -20.20
N ARG A 78 -7.87 -4.44 -20.36
CA ARG A 78 -6.57 -4.29 -21.02
C ARG A 78 -5.61 -3.46 -20.19
N PRO A 79 -4.29 -3.53 -20.40
CA PRO A 79 -3.31 -2.74 -19.65
C PRO A 79 -3.63 -1.24 -19.64
N GLU A 80 -4.08 -0.68 -20.76
CA GLU A 80 -4.46 0.73 -20.90
C GLU A 80 -5.70 1.10 -20.08
N SER A 81 -6.71 0.23 -20.00
CA SER A 81 -7.93 0.43 -19.20
C SER A 81 -7.78 -0.07 -17.76
N SER A 82 -6.62 -0.65 -17.43
CA SER A 82 -6.22 -1.06 -16.09
C SER A 82 -5.52 0.06 -15.29
N VAL A 83 -5.59 1.31 -15.76
CA VAL A 83 -5.10 2.50 -15.06
C VAL A 83 -6.28 3.40 -14.69
N ASN A 84 -6.30 3.92 -13.47
CA ASN A 84 -7.34 4.84 -12.99
C ASN A 84 -7.11 6.26 -13.50
N TRP A 85 -7.22 6.45 -14.82
CA TRP A 85 -7.01 7.74 -15.46
C TRP A 85 -8.00 8.80 -14.96
N PRO A 86 -7.56 10.04 -14.71
CA PRO A 86 -8.49 11.16 -14.62
C PRO A 86 -9.18 11.35 -15.98
N VAL A 87 -10.46 11.72 -15.97
CA VAL A 87 -11.27 11.94 -17.19
C VAL A 87 -11.85 13.35 -17.28
N ASP A 88 -11.70 14.13 -16.22
CA ASP A 88 -12.03 15.55 -16.17
C ASP A 88 -11.26 16.26 -15.05
N ILE A 89 -11.08 17.58 -15.18
CA ILE A 89 -10.44 18.46 -14.20
C ILE A 89 -11.50 19.39 -13.63
N VAL A 90 -11.62 19.41 -12.30
CA VAL A 90 -12.56 20.27 -11.60
C VAL A 90 -11.87 21.57 -11.18
N ARG A 91 -12.48 22.70 -11.54
CA ARG A 91 -11.89 24.04 -11.33
C ARG A 91 -12.85 25.00 -10.66
N LEU A 92 -12.26 25.97 -9.96
CA LEU A 92 -12.96 27.18 -9.54
C LEU A 92 -13.12 28.15 -10.72
N PRO A 93 -14.01 29.17 -10.63
CA PRO A 93 -14.17 30.19 -11.67
C PRO A 93 -12.89 30.94 -12.03
N ASN A 94 -11.93 31.04 -11.10
CA ASN A 94 -10.61 31.63 -11.33
C ASN A 94 -9.61 30.65 -12.00
N ARG A 95 -10.08 29.52 -12.54
CA ARG A 95 -9.32 28.44 -13.19
C ARG A 95 -8.40 27.61 -12.29
N GLN A 96 -8.40 27.86 -10.98
CA GLN A 96 -7.63 27.09 -10.02
C GLN A 96 -8.17 25.65 -9.94
N ILE A 97 -7.27 24.67 -10.04
CA ILE A 97 -7.62 23.24 -9.94
C ILE A 97 -7.93 22.91 -8.49
N ILE A 98 -9.09 22.31 -8.26
CA ILE A 98 -9.54 21.85 -6.93
C ILE A 98 -9.75 20.33 -6.87
N GLY A 99 -9.71 19.65 -8.01
CA GLY A 99 -9.82 18.20 -8.05
C GLY A 99 -9.88 17.64 -9.46
N CYS A 100 -10.16 16.36 -9.55
CA CYS A 100 -10.36 15.65 -10.80
C CYS A 100 -11.47 14.60 -10.67
N VAL A 101 -12.01 14.17 -11.80
CA VAL A 101 -12.98 13.08 -11.89
C VAL A 101 -12.26 11.82 -12.35
N LEU A 102 -12.47 10.74 -11.61
CA LEU A 102 -11.83 9.44 -11.82
C LEU A 102 -12.90 8.36 -11.99
N PRO A 103 -12.61 7.25 -12.68
CA PRO A 103 -13.45 6.06 -12.64
C PRO A 103 -13.61 5.56 -11.21
N ALA A 104 -14.84 5.22 -10.83
CA ALA A 104 -15.08 4.48 -9.60
C ALA A 104 -14.42 3.11 -9.70
N ILE A 105 -13.66 2.71 -8.66
CA ILE A 105 -13.06 1.38 -8.61
C ILE A 105 -14.19 0.34 -8.64
N PRO A 106 -14.19 -0.61 -9.59
CA PRO A 106 -15.22 -1.64 -9.64
C PRO A 106 -15.27 -2.50 -8.38
N GLN A 107 -16.47 -2.90 -7.95
CA GLN A 107 -16.68 -3.67 -6.71
C GLN A 107 -15.89 -4.99 -6.65
N ARG A 108 -15.57 -5.61 -7.80
CA ARG A 108 -14.75 -6.83 -7.85
C ARG A 108 -13.33 -6.64 -7.30
N TYR A 109 -12.82 -5.41 -7.27
CA TYR A 109 -11.53 -5.09 -6.65
C TYR A 109 -11.63 -4.81 -5.15
N PHE A 110 -12.80 -5.00 -4.52
CA PHE A 110 -12.96 -4.84 -3.09
C PHE A 110 -12.89 -6.19 -2.40
N HIS A 111 -12.21 -6.21 -1.26
CA HIS A 111 -12.12 -7.38 -0.41
C HIS A 111 -13.54 -7.73 0.09
N PRO A 112 -14.04 -8.96 -0.14
CA PRO A 112 -15.44 -9.30 0.11
C PRO A 112 -15.85 -9.14 1.57
N THR A 113 -14.96 -9.48 2.51
CA THR A 113 -15.22 -9.37 3.95
C THR A 113 -14.95 -7.99 4.54
N LEU A 114 -13.88 -7.30 4.11
CA LEU A 114 -13.45 -6.04 4.72
C LEU A 114 -14.15 -4.83 4.11
N GLY A 115 -14.71 -4.95 2.91
CA GLY A 115 -15.32 -3.84 2.19
C GLY A 115 -14.34 -2.74 1.77
N THR A 116 -13.03 -2.97 1.92
CA THR A 116 -11.96 -2.08 1.45
C THR A 116 -11.43 -2.56 0.12
N VAL A 117 -10.73 -1.69 -0.62
CA VAL A 117 -10.03 -2.11 -1.85
C VAL A 117 -9.05 -3.23 -1.51
N ASN A 118 -9.09 -4.30 -2.29
CA ASN A 118 -8.19 -5.44 -2.21
C ASN A 118 -6.85 -5.05 -2.86
N THR A 119 -6.02 -4.36 -2.09
CA THR A 119 -4.74 -3.83 -2.56
C THR A 119 -3.61 -4.87 -2.51
N LEU A 120 -2.53 -4.62 -3.23
CA LEU A 120 -1.38 -5.52 -3.40
C LEU A 120 -0.76 -6.01 -2.08
N ASP A 121 -0.95 -5.27 -0.98
CA ASP A 121 -0.56 -5.72 0.36
C ASP A 121 -1.23 -7.05 0.78
N PHE A 122 -2.48 -7.30 0.37
CA PHE A 122 -3.15 -8.60 0.57
C PHE A 122 -2.57 -9.72 -0.29
N LEU A 123 -1.89 -9.40 -1.39
CA LEU A 123 -1.26 -10.38 -2.28
C LEU A 123 0.16 -10.72 -1.84
N VAL A 124 0.92 -9.73 -1.35
CA VAL A 124 2.37 -9.85 -1.07
C VAL A 124 2.70 -10.22 0.37
N MET A 125 1.71 -10.23 1.28
CA MET A 125 1.90 -10.60 2.68
C MET A 125 1.38 -12.00 2.97
N ILE A 126 2.25 -12.91 3.41
CA ILE A 126 1.88 -14.30 3.75
C ILE A 126 0.74 -14.39 4.78
N ARG A 127 0.69 -13.47 5.74
CA ARG A 127 -0.36 -13.42 6.79
C ARG A 127 -1.75 -13.08 6.25
N SER A 128 -1.83 -12.51 5.05
CA SER A 128 -3.08 -12.16 4.37
C SER A 128 -3.70 -13.36 3.65
N GLN A 129 -3.09 -14.55 3.74
CA GLN A 129 -3.54 -15.76 3.05
C GLN A 129 -3.74 -15.51 1.54
N PRO A 130 -2.67 -15.04 0.85
CA PRO A 130 -2.80 -14.68 -0.54
C PRO A 130 -3.15 -15.91 -1.40
N PRO A 131 -3.71 -15.71 -2.60
CA PRO A 131 -4.11 -16.81 -3.46
C PRO A 131 -2.90 -17.65 -3.93
N PRO A 132 -3.13 -18.83 -4.55
CA PRO A 132 -2.06 -19.66 -5.09
C PRO A 132 -1.13 -18.91 -6.03
N ALA A 133 0.12 -19.38 -6.14
CA ALA A 133 1.17 -18.76 -6.93
C ALA A 133 0.77 -18.40 -8.36
N THR A 134 0.00 -19.27 -9.03
CA THR A 134 -0.48 -19.01 -10.39
C THR A 134 -1.33 -17.75 -10.46
N LYS A 135 -2.27 -17.58 -9.53
CA LYS A 135 -3.13 -16.39 -9.46
C LYS A 135 -2.31 -15.14 -9.13
N ARG A 136 -1.35 -15.26 -8.20
CA ARG A 136 -0.40 -14.17 -7.88
C ARG A 136 0.43 -13.76 -9.09
N LEU A 137 0.96 -14.72 -9.85
CA LEU A 137 1.71 -14.46 -11.08
C LEU A 137 0.85 -13.70 -12.09
N ILE A 138 -0.39 -14.11 -12.33
CA ILE A 138 -1.25 -13.44 -13.33
C ILE A 138 -1.49 -11.97 -12.95
N VAL A 139 -1.76 -11.69 -11.68
CA VAL A 139 -1.93 -10.31 -11.18
C VAL A 139 -0.64 -9.50 -11.37
N LEU A 140 0.52 -10.07 -11.01
CA LEU A 140 1.81 -9.40 -11.14
C LEU A 140 2.24 -9.22 -12.61
N LEU A 141 1.89 -10.16 -13.49
CA LEU A 141 2.07 -10.04 -14.93
C LEU A 141 1.23 -8.89 -15.47
N ARG A 142 -0.06 -8.80 -15.09
CA ARG A 142 -0.91 -7.66 -15.45
C ARG A 142 -0.36 -6.33 -14.92
N MET A 143 0.22 -6.31 -13.71
CA MET A 143 0.93 -5.14 -13.19
C MET A 143 2.13 -4.76 -14.08
N ALA A 144 2.93 -5.73 -14.54
CA ALA A 144 4.04 -5.48 -15.46
C ALA A 144 3.57 -4.95 -16.82
N GLU A 145 2.47 -5.48 -17.36
CA GLU A 145 1.86 -5.00 -18.61
C GLU A 145 1.37 -3.55 -18.47
N ILE A 146 0.74 -3.21 -17.35
CA ILE A 146 0.30 -1.83 -17.05
C ILE A 146 1.51 -0.89 -17.02
N LEU A 147 2.57 -1.26 -16.30
CA LEU A 147 3.77 -0.42 -16.21
C LEU A 147 4.53 -0.34 -17.54
N ALA A 148 4.48 -1.38 -18.37
CA ALA A 148 5.02 -1.32 -19.73
C ALA A 148 4.23 -0.31 -20.59
N PHE A 149 2.90 -0.31 -20.48
CA PHE A 149 2.05 0.69 -21.14
C PHE A 149 2.36 2.11 -20.65
N VAL A 150 2.34 2.35 -19.34
CA VAL A 150 2.67 3.66 -18.74
C VAL A 150 4.07 4.12 -19.18
N HIS A 151 5.04 3.22 -19.16
CA HIS A 151 6.40 3.51 -19.61
C HIS A 151 6.44 3.92 -21.09
N SER A 152 5.72 3.20 -21.97
CA SER A 152 5.62 3.51 -23.40
C SER A 152 4.98 4.86 -23.71
N LYS A 153 4.18 5.41 -22.77
CA LYS A 153 3.59 6.75 -22.87
C LYS A 153 4.54 7.85 -22.37
N GLY A 154 5.76 7.50 -21.98
CA GLY A 154 6.73 8.45 -21.43
C GLY A 154 6.32 8.97 -20.05
N LEU A 155 5.54 8.18 -19.30
CA LEU A 155 5.03 8.56 -17.98
C LEU A 155 5.73 7.79 -16.85
N VAL A 156 5.71 8.38 -15.66
CA VAL A 156 6.18 7.85 -14.38
C VAL A 156 5.01 7.92 -13.39
N HIS A 157 4.71 6.82 -12.71
CA HIS A 157 3.76 6.85 -11.61
C HIS A 157 4.39 7.41 -10.35
N GLY A 158 5.61 6.99 -10.03
CA GLY A 158 6.42 7.61 -8.98
C GLY A 158 6.12 7.18 -7.56
N ASP A 159 4.89 6.74 -7.28
CA ASP A 159 4.46 6.18 -5.99
C ASP A 159 3.83 4.79 -6.15
N ILE A 160 4.49 3.90 -6.90
CA ILE A 160 4.11 2.48 -6.94
C ILE A 160 4.38 1.87 -5.56
N ASN A 161 3.30 1.44 -4.89
CA ASN A 161 3.37 0.80 -3.59
C ASN A 161 2.22 -0.19 -3.38
N ALA A 162 2.23 -0.89 -2.24
CA ALA A 162 1.25 -1.93 -1.95
C ALA A 162 -0.21 -1.47 -1.86
N LYS A 163 -0.46 -0.16 -1.72
CA LYS A 163 -1.80 0.45 -1.63
C LYS A 163 -2.29 1.03 -2.95
N ASN A 164 -1.38 1.31 -3.90
CA ASN A 164 -1.71 1.93 -5.18
C ASN A 164 -1.95 0.92 -6.31
N VAL A 165 -2.00 -0.38 -6.00
CA VAL A 165 -2.39 -1.42 -6.95
C VAL A 165 -3.52 -2.24 -6.33
N ALA A 166 -4.71 -2.14 -6.90
CA ALA A 166 -5.84 -3.00 -6.58
C ALA A 166 -5.76 -4.28 -7.42
N TRP A 167 -6.32 -5.37 -6.92
CA TRP A 167 -6.36 -6.64 -7.65
C TRP A 167 -7.61 -7.45 -7.32
N THR A 168 -7.94 -8.36 -8.24
CA THR A 168 -8.92 -9.42 -8.00
C THR A 168 -8.39 -10.72 -8.59
N VAL A 169 -8.95 -11.85 -8.14
CA VAL A 169 -8.78 -13.18 -8.75
C VAL A 169 -10.07 -13.72 -9.34
N ASP A 170 -11.20 -13.08 -9.02
CA ASP A 170 -12.56 -13.45 -9.40
C ASP A 170 -13.28 -12.28 -10.08
N PRO A 171 -13.99 -12.51 -11.20
CA PRO A 171 -14.10 -13.78 -11.91
C PRO A 171 -12.80 -14.19 -12.62
N THR A 172 -11.88 -13.24 -12.84
CA THR A 172 -10.60 -13.45 -13.51
C THR A 172 -9.50 -12.65 -12.81
N PRO A 173 -8.26 -13.16 -12.74
CA PRO A 173 -7.19 -12.41 -12.10
C PRO A 173 -6.78 -11.16 -12.87
N GLU A 174 -6.79 -10.03 -12.18
CA GLU A 174 -6.56 -8.70 -12.75
C GLU A 174 -5.80 -7.83 -11.75
N ALA A 175 -5.07 -6.84 -12.29
CA ALA A 175 -4.53 -5.73 -11.53
C ALA A 175 -5.10 -4.41 -12.08
N TYR A 176 -5.25 -3.43 -11.18
CA TYR A 176 -5.73 -2.10 -11.48
C TYR A 176 -4.90 -1.06 -10.73
N LEU A 177 -4.22 -0.20 -11.48
CA LEU A 177 -3.36 0.85 -10.94
C LEU A 177 -4.23 2.04 -10.54
N ILE A 178 -4.09 2.51 -9.31
CA ILE A 178 -4.89 3.60 -8.73
C ILE A 178 -3.98 4.76 -8.30
N ASP A 179 -4.58 5.92 -8.01
CA ASP A 179 -3.87 7.15 -7.64
C ASP A 179 -2.98 7.70 -8.78
N CYS A 180 -3.52 7.69 -10.00
CA CYS A 180 -2.79 8.00 -11.24
C CYS A 180 -2.85 9.47 -11.67
N ASP A 181 -3.59 10.33 -10.97
CA ASP A 181 -3.70 11.76 -11.28
C ASP A 181 -2.40 12.54 -10.97
N GLY A 182 -1.49 11.96 -10.18
CA GLY A 182 -0.17 12.51 -9.88
C GLY A 182 0.96 12.04 -10.81
N MET A 183 0.65 11.29 -11.89
CA MET A 183 1.66 10.82 -12.84
C MET A 183 2.40 11.99 -13.50
N MET A 184 3.68 11.78 -13.78
CA MET A 184 4.59 12.81 -14.32
C MET A 184 5.28 12.33 -15.60
N PRO A 185 5.71 13.23 -16.49
CA PRO A 185 6.60 12.87 -17.60
C PRO A 185 7.91 12.24 -17.12
N GLN A 186 8.48 11.36 -17.93
CA GLN A 186 9.81 10.76 -17.72
C GLN A 186 10.94 11.76 -17.95
N ASP A 187 10.77 12.65 -18.93
CA ASP A 187 11.76 13.66 -19.33
C ASP A 187 11.09 15.03 -19.44
N PRO A 188 11.51 16.04 -18.66
CA PRO A 188 12.51 15.94 -17.59
C PRO A 188 11.99 15.12 -16.40
N PRO A 189 12.87 14.40 -15.67
CA PRO A 189 12.45 13.64 -14.51
C PRO A 189 11.91 14.57 -13.40
N PRO A 190 11.01 14.06 -12.53
CA PRO A 190 10.48 14.82 -11.40
C PRO A 190 11.59 15.39 -10.50
N LYS A 191 11.39 16.62 -10.01
CA LYS A 191 12.34 17.29 -9.10
C LYS A 191 11.98 17.09 -7.63
N VAL A 192 10.72 16.77 -7.35
CA VAL A 192 10.18 16.55 -6.01
C VAL A 192 9.19 15.39 -6.07
N GLY A 193 9.11 14.62 -4.99
CA GLY A 193 8.20 13.49 -4.91
C GLY A 193 8.26 12.83 -3.54
N VAL A 194 7.18 12.16 -3.17
CA VAL A 194 7.11 11.30 -1.98
C VAL A 194 6.89 9.87 -2.47
N GLN A 195 7.48 8.91 -1.78
CA GLN A 195 7.21 7.49 -2.01
C GLN A 195 6.84 6.83 -0.70
N ALA A 196 5.96 5.84 -0.75
CA ALA A 196 5.60 5.06 0.42
C ALA A 196 6.81 4.34 1.05
N VAL A 197 6.87 4.36 2.38
CA VAL A 197 7.87 3.64 3.16
C VAL A 197 7.85 2.15 2.80
N TYR A 198 9.03 1.53 2.75
CA TYR A 198 9.25 0.14 2.32
C TYR A 198 9.04 -0.13 0.82
N TRP A 199 8.67 0.88 0.04
CA TRP A 199 8.63 0.84 -1.42
C TRP A 199 9.54 1.90 -2.04
N THR A 200 10.02 2.86 -1.23
CA THR A 200 10.96 3.90 -1.65
C THR A 200 12.19 3.32 -2.35
N ASP A 201 12.52 3.93 -3.47
CA ASP A 201 13.74 3.64 -4.22
C ASP A 201 14.98 3.99 -3.39
N PRO A 202 15.93 3.06 -3.24
CA PRO A 202 17.20 3.30 -2.55
C PRO A 202 17.97 4.54 -3.02
N ARG A 203 17.88 4.89 -4.31
CA ARG A 203 18.50 6.11 -4.86
C ARG A 203 17.88 7.39 -4.31
N VAL A 204 16.58 7.39 -3.99
CA VAL A 204 15.89 8.52 -3.36
C VAL A 204 16.31 8.62 -1.90
N VAL A 205 16.36 7.49 -1.18
CA VAL A 205 16.81 7.43 0.22
C VAL A 205 18.25 7.94 0.37
N ASP A 206 19.13 7.54 -0.54
CA ASP A 206 20.55 7.92 -0.55
C ASP A 206 20.82 9.24 -1.26
N LYS A 207 19.76 9.93 -1.72
CA LYS A 207 19.82 11.24 -2.39
C LYS A 207 20.71 11.24 -3.65
N VAL A 208 20.82 10.09 -4.31
CA VAL A 208 21.44 9.93 -5.64
C VAL A 208 20.59 10.62 -6.71
N VAL A 209 19.26 10.58 -6.53
CA VAL A 209 18.29 11.31 -7.35
C VAL A 209 17.41 12.20 -6.46
N PRO A 210 16.91 13.35 -6.95
CA PRO A 210 16.14 14.28 -6.14
C PRO A 210 14.71 13.81 -5.86
N ALA A 211 14.15 12.97 -6.72
CA ALA A 211 12.82 12.38 -6.59
C ALA A 211 12.75 11.06 -7.36
N HIS A 212 11.60 10.38 -7.29
CA HIS A 212 11.33 9.19 -8.07
C HIS A 212 11.38 9.48 -9.58
N ASP A 213 11.80 8.50 -10.36
CA ASP A 213 11.80 8.49 -11.83
C ASP A 213 11.23 7.15 -12.34
N HIS A 214 11.28 6.89 -13.64
CA HIS A 214 10.81 5.60 -14.19
C HIS A 214 11.58 4.40 -13.63
N TYR A 215 12.87 4.54 -13.37
CA TYR A 215 13.65 3.46 -12.75
C TYR A 215 13.14 3.15 -11.33
N SER A 216 12.60 4.13 -10.61
CA SER A 216 11.94 3.90 -9.32
C SER A 216 10.70 3.00 -9.45
N ASP A 217 9.89 3.20 -10.50
CA ASP A 217 8.76 2.32 -10.78
C ASP A 217 9.24 0.89 -11.12
N TRP A 218 10.35 0.75 -11.86
CA TRP A 218 10.94 -0.55 -12.21
C TRP A 218 11.48 -1.28 -10.97
N TYR A 219 12.08 -0.55 -10.02
CA TYR A 219 12.46 -1.11 -8.72
C TYR A 219 11.24 -1.61 -7.95
N CYS A 220 10.17 -0.82 -7.89
CA CYS A 220 8.93 -1.24 -7.23
C CYS A 220 8.29 -2.47 -7.90
N LEU A 221 8.39 -2.60 -9.23
CA LEU A 221 7.95 -3.79 -9.95
C LEU A 221 8.76 -5.03 -9.55
N ALA A 222 10.09 -4.93 -9.54
CA ALA A 222 10.95 -6.02 -9.09
C ALA A 222 10.65 -6.42 -7.64
N LEU A 223 10.39 -5.42 -6.78
CA LEU A 223 10.00 -5.61 -5.39
C LEU A 223 8.63 -6.29 -5.25
N ALA A 224 7.67 -5.94 -6.10
CA ALA A 224 6.36 -6.59 -6.16
C ALA A 224 6.47 -8.07 -6.56
N PHE A 225 7.30 -8.41 -7.55
CA PHE A 225 7.56 -9.81 -7.90
C PHE A 225 8.28 -10.58 -6.79
N TYR A 226 9.32 -9.99 -6.22
CA TYR A 226 10.08 -10.61 -5.15
C TYR A 226 9.21 -10.88 -3.90
N ARG A 227 8.42 -9.91 -3.46
CA ARG A 227 7.49 -10.10 -2.33
C ARG A 227 6.30 -10.97 -2.70
N GLY A 228 5.73 -10.73 -3.88
CA GLY A 228 4.47 -11.33 -4.32
C GLY A 228 4.59 -12.77 -4.77
N LEU A 229 5.72 -13.22 -5.31
CA LEU A 229 5.94 -14.63 -5.66
C LEU A 229 6.60 -15.42 -4.52
N LEU A 230 7.62 -14.86 -3.87
CA LEU A 230 8.39 -15.57 -2.86
C LEU A 230 7.82 -15.46 -1.44
N LEU A 231 6.89 -14.51 -1.19
CA LEU A 231 6.18 -14.30 0.09
C LEU A 231 7.11 -14.37 1.32
N ILE A 232 8.24 -13.68 1.20
CA ILE A 232 9.39 -13.87 2.07
C ILE A 232 9.06 -13.47 3.49
N LYS A 233 9.36 -14.40 4.42
CA LYS A 233 9.34 -14.18 5.87
C LYS A 233 10.60 -13.39 6.27
N GLY A 234 10.69 -12.13 5.90
CA GLY A 234 11.90 -11.34 6.14
C GLY A 234 11.64 -9.86 5.91
N GLY A 235 12.22 -9.02 6.76
CA GLY A 235 11.97 -7.59 6.83
C GLY A 235 12.21 -6.83 5.52
N ALA A 236 11.88 -5.55 5.53
CA ALA A 236 12.04 -4.67 4.38
C ALA A 236 13.46 -4.74 3.80
N LEU A 237 13.56 -4.83 2.46
CA LEU A 237 14.79 -4.46 1.76
C LEU A 237 15.00 -2.98 2.05
N GLY A 238 15.95 -2.71 2.94
CA GLY A 238 16.13 -1.40 3.52
C GLY A 238 17.58 -1.18 3.89
N LYS A 239 17.90 0.07 4.16
CA LYS A 239 19.24 0.46 4.59
C LYS A 239 19.51 -0.07 6.00
N GLN A 240 20.59 -0.82 6.14
CA GLN A 240 21.07 -1.38 7.38
C GLN A 240 21.74 -0.30 8.24
N LYS A 241 21.96 -0.61 9.52
CA LYS A 241 22.59 0.32 10.47
C LYS A 241 24.03 0.70 10.07
N ASP A 242 24.72 -0.18 9.36
CA ASP A 242 26.06 0.05 8.81
C ASP A 242 26.05 0.87 7.50
N GLY A 243 24.87 1.29 7.04
CA GLY A 243 24.68 2.06 5.82
C GLY A 243 24.61 1.22 4.54
N THR A 244 24.78 -0.10 4.62
CA THR A 244 24.65 -1.00 3.47
C THR A 244 23.18 -1.27 3.14
N TRP A 245 22.90 -1.64 1.89
CA TRP A 245 21.56 -2.06 1.49
C TRP A 245 21.40 -3.57 1.66
N SER A 246 20.28 -4.00 2.24
CA SER A 246 19.94 -5.43 2.24
C SER A 246 19.85 -5.97 0.82
N ALA A 247 20.67 -6.98 0.53
CA ALA A 247 20.42 -7.79 -0.64
C ALA A 247 19.07 -8.52 -0.50
N PRO A 248 18.38 -8.82 -1.62
CA PRO A 248 17.31 -9.81 -1.57
C PRO A 248 17.85 -11.08 -0.90
N GLY A 249 17.06 -11.63 0.03
CA GLY A 249 17.29 -12.95 0.60
C GLY A 249 17.34 -14.01 -0.51
N GLN A 250 17.60 -15.26 -0.14
CA GLN A 250 17.87 -16.32 -1.13
C GLN A 250 16.68 -16.52 -2.09
N ILE A 251 16.78 -15.90 -3.27
CA ILE A 251 16.01 -16.24 -4.46
C ILE A 251 16.27 -17.74 -4.69
N PRO A 252 15.23 -18.60 -4.71
CA PRO A 252 15.42 -20.04 -4.76
C PRO A 252 16.34 -20.45 -5.91
N SER A 253 17.29 -21.34 -5.64
CA SER A 253 18.26 -21.80 -6.63
C SER A 253 17.61 -22.62 -7.75
N ASP A 254 16.42 -23.16 -7.51
CA ASP A 254 15.60 -23.93 -8.45
C ASP A 254 14.58 -23.07 -9.22
N LEU A 255 14.59 -21.74 -9.02
CA LEU A 255 13.84 -20.80 -9.86
C LEU A 255 14.43 -20.76 -11.29
N ASP A 256 13.58 -20.55 -12.30
CA ASP A 256 14.07 -20.35 -13.68
C ASP A 256 15.12 -19.22 -13.68
N PRO A 257 16.33 -19.48 -14.24
CA PRO A 257 17.45 -18.56 -14.15
C PRO A 257 17.17 -17.20 -14.78
N ARG A 258 16.27 -17.11 -15.77
CA ARG A 258 15.88 -15.84 -16.41
C ARG A 258 15.06 -15.00 -15.45
N VAL A 259 14.07 -15.59 -14.79
CA VAL A 259 13.23 -14.90 -13.78
C VAL A 259 14.08 -14.48 -12.57
N ALA A 260 14.97 -15.37 -12.11
CA ALA A 260 15.92 -15.06 -11.05
C ALA A 260 16.85 -13.90 -11.42
N ALA A 261 17.30 -13.83 -12.68
CA ALA A 261 18.13 -12.74 -13.18
C ALA A 261 17.41 -11.39 -13.15
N LEU A 262 16.12 -11.33 -13.53
CA LEU A 262 15.31 -10.11 -13.44
C LEU A 262 15.23 -9.60 -11.99
N MET A 263 14.91 -10.48 -11.03
CA MET A 263 14.86 -10.11 -9.61
C MET A 263 16.22 -9.59 -9.10
N ARG A 264 17.32 -10.25 -9.45
CA ARG A 264 18.67 -9.82 -9.02
C ARG A 264 19.05 -8.47 -9.62
N ARG A 265 18.84 -8.28 -10.93
CA ARG A 265 19.10 -7.01 -11.61
C ARG A 265 18.28 -5.86 -11.03
N GLY A 266 17.05 -6.13 -10.60
CA GLY A 266 16.18 -5.12 -9.99
C GLY A 266 16.53 -4.76 -8.53
N LEU A 267 17.12 -5.69 -7.76
CA LEU A 267 17.18 -5.57 -6.30
C LEU A 267 18.57 -5.72 -5.66
N THR A 268 19.54 -6.39 -6.31
CA THR A 268 20.85 -6.70 -5.70
C THR A 268 21.79 -5.50 -5.63
N ASP A 269 21.83 -4.69 -6.68
CA ASP A 269 22.60 -3.44 -6.72
C ASP A 269 21.61 -2.27 -6.83
N PRO A 270 20.95 -1.91 -5.71
CA PRO A 270 19.79 -1.04 -5.78
C PRO A 270 20.13 0.40 -6.16
N LEU A 271 21.41 0.80 -6.16
CA LEU A 271 21.82 2.14 -6.57
C LEU A 271 22.13 2.23 -8.07
N ASP A 272 22.42 1.11 -8.74
CA ASP A 272 22.62 1.06 -10.18
C ASP A 272 21.31 0.87 -10.94
N ALA A 273 20.69 1.99 -11.29
CA ALA A 273 19.43 2.01 -12.04
C ALA A 273 19.55 1.41 -13.45
N SER A 274 20.72 1.49 -14.08
CA SER A 274 20.92 1.07 -15.48
C SER A 274 20.74 -0.43 -15.68
N LYS A 275 20.92 -1.22 -14.60
CA LYS A 275 20.73 -2.66 -14.61
C LYS A 275 19.28 -3.07 -14.45
N ARG A 276 18.38 -2.19 -13.97
CA ARG A 276 17.01 -2.58 -13.61
C ARG A 276 16.25 -3.05 -14.86
N PRO A 277 15.56 -4.19 -14.79
CA PRO A 277 14.79 -4.70 -15.92
C PRO A 277 13.57 -3.83 -16.20
N GLU A 278 13.36 -3.53 -17.47
CA GLU A 278 12.17 -2.82 -17.95
C GLU A 278 10.90 -3.66 -17.73
N PRO A 279 9.72 -3.04 -17.53
CA PRO A 279 8.47 -3.76 -17.40
C PRO A 279 8.17 -4.70 -18.58
N ALA A 280 8.50 -4.29 -19.81
CA ALA A 280 8.32 -5.14 -21.00
C ALA A 280 9.22 -6.39 -20.98
N GLU A 281 10.41 -6.29 -20.37
CA GLU A 281 11.32 -7.44 -20.20
C GLU A 281 10.73 -8.48 -19.24
N TRP A 282 10.06 -8.02 -18.16
CA TRP A 282 9.30 -8.91 -17.28
C TRP A 282 8.17 -9.62 -18.01
N VAL A 283 7.34 -8.88 -18.76
CA VAL A 283 6.20 -9.45 -19.51
C VAL A 283 6.69 -10.55 -20.44
N LYS A 284 7.68 -10.25 -21.28
CA LYS A 284 8.26 -11.21 -22.23
C LYS A 284 8.77 -12.46 -21.52
N THR A 285 9.63 -12.27 -20.50
CA THR A 285 10.28 -13.39 -19.81
C THR A 285 9.26 -14.28 -19.10
N LEU A 286 8.27 -13.71 -18.42
CA LEU A 286 7.28 -14.48 -17.67
C LEU A 286 6.35 -15.28 -18.59
N ILE A 287 5.98 -14.72 -19.74
CA ILE A 287 5.23 -15.45 -20.77
C ILE A 287 6.07 -16.62 -21.28
N GLU A 288 7.33 -16.39 -21.67
CA GLU A 288 8.20 -17.45 -22.18
C GLU A 288 8.52 -18.56 -21.16
N VAL A 289 8.53 -18.24 -19.87
CA VAL A 289 8.86 -19.19 -18.80
C VAL A 289 7.63 -19.96 -18.33
N TYR A 290 6.51 -19.28 -18.12
CA TYR A 290 5.36 -19.84 -17.41
C TYR A 290 4.12 -20.01 -18.28
N VAL A 291 4.11 -19.58 -19.53
CA VAL A 291 2.95 -19.69 -20.42
C VAL A 291 3.31 -20.53 -21.65
N ALA A 292 2.79 -21.76 -21.71
CA ALA A 292 2.97 -22.66 -22.84
C ALA A 292 1.61 -22.93 -23.50
N ALA A 293 1.53 -22.74 -24.83
CA ALA A 293 0.30 -22.94 -25.60
C ALA A 293 -0.93 -22.22 -25.02
N GLY A 294 -0.73 -21.00 -24.49
CA GLY A 294 -1.79 -20.18 -23.89
C GLY A 294 -2.24 -20.63 -22.50
N LYS A 295 -1.55 -21.56 -21.86
CA LYS A 295 -1.84 -22.05 -20.50
C LYS A 295 -0.67 -21.82 -19.56
N TYR A 296 -0.98 -21.49 -18.31
CA TYR A 296 0.02 -21.35 -17.26
C TYR A 296 0.57 -22.72 -16.84
N ASP A 297 1.89 -22.82 -16.67
CA ASP A 297 2.54 -24.00 -16.10
C ASP A 297 2.29 -24.07 -14.59
N GLU A 298 1.15 -24.66 -14.23
CA GLU A 298 0.73 -24.88 -12.85
C GLU A 298 1.78 -25.65 -12.03
N THR A 299 2.54 -26.55 -12.67
CA THR A 299 3.54 -27.38 -11.97
C THR A 299 4.75 -26.56 -11.60
N ALA A 300 5.24 -25.71 -12.51
CA ALA A 300 6.31 -24.78 -12.21
C ALA A 300 5.89 -23.75 -11.16
N LEU A 301 4.65 -23.27 -11.23
CA LEU A 301 4.13 -22.23 -10.33
C LEU A 301 3.84 -22.74 -8.91
N ALA A 302 3.34 -23.97 -8.77
CA ALA A 302 3.11 -24.58 -7.45
C ALA A 302 4.38 -24.65 -6.58
N ARG A 303 5.58 -24.58 -7.17
CA ARG A 303 6.85 -24.54 -6.43
C ARG A 303 6.97 -23.31 -5.51
N PHE A 304 6.41 -22.17 -5.93
CA PHE A 304 6.38 -20.96 -5.11
C PHE A 304 5.52 -21.12 -3.85
N ASP A 305 4.49 -21.98 -3.89
CA ASP A 305 3.67 -22.28 -2.72
C ASP A 305 4.31 -23.35 -1.81
N LYS A 306 5.10 -24.27 -2.39
CA LYS A 306 5.78 -25.33 -1.64
C LYS A 306 6.76 -24.80 -0.60
N ALA A 307 7.48 -23.72 -0.92
CA ALA A 307 8.37 -23.04 0.03
C ALA A 307 7.64 -22.45 1.25
N LEU A 308 6.36 -22.10 1.11
CA LEU A 308 5.52 -21.56 2.20
C LEU A 308 5.08 -22.65 3.17
N ASN A 309 4.81 -23.83 2.60
CA ASN A 309 4.25 -25.00 3.29
C ASN A 309 5.32 -25.99 3.76
N ALA A 310 6.60 -25.75 3.44
CA ALA A 310 7.69 -26.53 3.99
C ALA A 310 7.59 -26.54 5.53
N PRO A 311 7.56 -27.72 6.19
CA PRO A 311 7.56 -27.80 7.64
C PRO A 311 8.69 -26.91 8.16
N LYS A 312 8.39 -25.99 9.07
CA LYS A 312 9.46 -25.27 9.76
C LYS A 312 10.38 -26.35 10.33
N PRO A 313 11.70 -26.31 10.06
CA PRO A 313 12.61 -27.20 10.78
C PRO A 313 12.30 -26.99 12.25
N GLN A 314 11.83 -28.05 12.92
CA GLN A 314 11.66 -27.99 14.36
C GLN A 314 13.00 -27.53 14.90
N PRO A 315 13.05 -26.53 15.79
CA PRO A 315 14.30 -26.19 16.44
C PRO A 315 14.84 -27.51 16.95
N VAL A 316 16.04 -27.89 16.48
CA VAL A 316 16.73 -29.03 17.06
C VAL A 316 16.86 -28.65 18.51
N VAL A 317 16.01 -29.24 19.34
CA VAL A 317 16.12 -29.12 20.78
C VAL A 317 17.38 -29.90 21.08
N THR A 318 18.53 -29.24 20.98
CA THR A 318 19.74 -29.74 21.62
C THR A 318 19.29 -29.96 23.06
N PRO A 319 19.32 -31.19 23.59
CA PRO A 319 18.98 -31.43 24.97
C PRO A 319 19.84 -30.45 25.76
N VAL A 320 19.21 -29.50 26.44
CA VAL A 320 19.91 -28.64 27.37
C VAL A 320 20.48 -29.62 28.38
N THR A 321 21.77 -29.93 28.25
CA THR A 321 22.47 -30.70 29.26
C THR A 321 22.53 -29.76 30.43
N PHE A 322 21.56 -29.88 31.33
CA PHE A 322 21.61 -29.20 32.61
C PHE A 322 22.91 -29.65 33.26
N THR A 323 23.88 -28.74 33.33
CA THR A 323 25.03 -28.95 34.21
C THR A 323 24.45 -29.10 35.61
N PRO A 324 24.62 -30.24 36.29
CA PRO A 324 24.09 -30.40 37.64
C PRO A 324 24.67 -29.27 38.50
N LEU A 325 23.78 -28.58 39.22
CA LEU A 325 24.20 -27.57 40.18
C LEU A 325 25.22 -28.20 41.15
N PRO A 326 26.33 -27.51 41.47
CA PRO A 326 27.23 -27.98 42.48
C PRO A 326 26.48 -28.18 43.81
N PRO A 327 26.87 -29.17 44.62
CA PRO A 327 26.22 -29.43 45.90
C PRO A 327 26.25 -28.18 46.80
N PRO A 328 25.23 -28.01 47.65
CA PRO A 328 25.11 -26.82 48.50
C PRO A 328 26.35 -26.68 49.38
N GLY A 329 27.10 -25.62 49.14
CA GLY A 329 28.20 -25.21 50.00
C GLY A 329 27.70 -24.75 51.39
N PRO A 330 28.59 -24.70 52.39
CA PRO A 330 28.23 -24.40 53.77
C PRO A 330 27.53 -23.05 53.92
N GLN A 331 26.54 -23.05 54.81
CA GLN A 331 25.64 -21.95 55.12
C GLN A 331 26.42 -20.69 55.51
N TRP A 332 26.12 -19.58 54.82
CA TRP A 332 26.63 -18.25 55.18
C TRP A 332 25.95 -17.76 56.46
N PRO A 333 26.67 -17.06 57.36
CA PRO A 333 26.09 -16.52 58.59
C PRO A 333 25.12 -15.35 58.30
N PRO A 334 24.20 -15.04 59.23
CA PRO A 334 23.20 -14.00 59.05
C PRO A 334 23.84 -12.61 59.18
N SER A 335 24.14 -11.97 58.05
CA SER A 335 24.51 -10.55 58.01
C SER A 335 23.26 -9.68 57.99
N GLY A 336 22.80 -9.30 59.18
CA GLY A 336 21.97 -8.12 59.35
C GLY A 336 22.83 -6.87 59.16
N THR A 337 22.57 -6.09 58.12
CA THR A 337 22.92 -4.67 58.08
C THR A 337 22.03 -3.96 57.08
N ARG A 338 21.25 -3.01 57.60
CA ARG A 338 20.30 -2.16 56.90
C ARG A 338 21.10 -1.10 56.14
N HIS A 339 21.25 -1.24 54.81
CA HIS A 339 21.84 -0.19 54.00
C HIS A 339 20.90 1.02 53.90
N GLN A 340 21.34 2.17 54.42
CA GLN A 340 20.75 3.46 54.13
C GLN A 340 20.94 3.81 52.65
N PRO A 341 19.96 4.46 52.01
CA PRO A 341 20.12 4.97 50.65
C PRO A 341 21.16 6.10 50.61
N PRO A 342 21.91 6.24 49.50
CA PRO A 342 22.90 7.31 49.36
C PRO A 342 22.21 8.68 49.26
N PRO A 343 22.85 9.76 49.76
CA PRO A 343 22.30 11.10 49.66
C PRO A 343 22.23 11.56 48.20
N HIS A 344 21.13 12.22 47.86
CA HIS A 344 20.88 12.84 46.56
C HIS A 344 21.99 13.83 46.20
N GLN A 345 22.78 13.51 45.17
CA GLN A 345 23.63 14.49 44.49
C GLN A 345 22.72 15.50 43.78
N GLN A 346 22.75 16.75 44.25
CA GLN A 346 22.16 17.89 43.56
C GLN A 346 22.95 18.14 42.27
N TYR A 347 22.30 17.96 41.13
CA TYR A 347 22.84 18.39 39.85
C TYR A 347 22.91 19.93 39.79
N PRO A 348 24.02 20.52 39.33
CA PRO A 348 24.11 21.96 39.12
C PRO A 348 23.12 22.41 38.03
N PRO A 349 22.59 23.65 38.12
CA PRO A 349 21.67 24.18 37.13
C PRO A 349 22.33 24.30 35.74
N PRO A 350 21.55 24.14 34.66
CA PRO A 350 22.06 24.18 33.30
C PRO A 350 22.66 25.55 32.97
N ARG A 351 23.84 25.56 32.33
CA ARG A 351 24.48 26.77 31.81
C ARG A 351 23.58 27.42 30.75
N PRO A 352 23.46 28.77 30.73
CA PRO A 352 22.77 29.48 29.66
C PRO A 352 23.46 29.23 28.31
N GLN A 353 22.65 28.90 27.30
CA GLN A 353 23.12 28.72 25.93
C GLN A 353 23.58 30.05 25.34
N PRO A 354 24.73 30.11 24.65
CA PRO A 354 25.15 31.31 23.95
C PRO A 354 24.21 31.60 22.77
N HIS A 355 23.73 32.84 22.70
CA HIS A 355 22.92 33.34 21.59
C HIS A 355 23.70 33.22 20.27
N HIS A 356 23.27 32.32 19.40
CA HIS A 356 23.77 32.23 18.02
C HIS A 356 23.35 33.49 17.26
N ARG A 357 24.32 34.32 16.85
CA ARG A 357 24.11 35.35 15.83
C ARG A 357 23.71 34.68 14.51
N PRO A 358 22.72 35.22 13.78
CA PRO A 358 22.43 34.75 12.43
C PRO A 358 23.64 35.00 11.50
N PRO A 359 23.92 34.09 10.55
CA PRO A 359 25.00 34.26 9.59
C PRO A 359 24.73 35.46 8.67
N PRO A 360 25.78 36.14 8.16
CA PRO A 360 25.62 37.21 7.18
C PRO A 360 25.01 36.68 5.88
N PRO A 361 24.26 37.52 5.13
CA PRO A 361 23.67 37.13 3.86
C PRO A 361 24.75 36.77 2.83
N PRO A 362 24.48 35.80 1.94
CA PRO A 362 25.43 35.43 0.90
C PRO A 362 25.65 36.59 -0.09
N PRO A 363 26.85 36.70 -0.69
CA PRO A 363 27.14 37.71 -1.70
C PRO A 363 26.26 37.52 -2.95
N PRO A 364 25.92 38.60 -3.67
CA PRO A 364 25.09 38.52 -4.86
C PRO A 364 25.73 37.66 -5.94
N HIS A 365 24.99 36.66 -6.42
CA HIS A 365 25.40 35.78 -7.52
C HIS A 365 25.61 36.60 -8.80
N ARG A 366 26.84 36.60 -9.33
CA ARG A 366 27.10 36.95 -10.72
C ARG A 366 26.48 35.86 -11.62
N PRO A 367 25.68 36.22 -12.64
CA PRO A 367 25.19 35.24 -13.60
C PRO A 367 26.36 34.65 -14.39
N ALA A 368 26.42 33.32 -14.46
CA ALA A 368 27.35 32.61 -15.32
C ALA A 368 26.98 32.82 -16.81
N PRO A 369 27.98 32.89 -17.72
CA PRO A 369 27.72 33.06 -19.14
C PRO A 369 26.94 31.85 -19.69
N VAL A 370 25.85 32.16 -20.39
CA VAL A 370 25.00 31.18 -21.08
C VAL A 370 25.77 30.63 -22.27
N TYR A 371 26.32 29.42 -22.14
CA TYR A 371 26.78 28.64 -23.28
C TYR A 371 25.59 27.96 -23.93
N GLN A 372 25.17 28.47 -25.09
CA GLN A 372 24.25 27.78 -25.98
C GLN A 372 24.99 26.58 -26.59
N ARG A 373 24.61 25.36 -26.23
CA ARG A 373 25.04 24.17 -26.95
C ARG A 373 24.26 24.07 -28.27
N PRO A 374 24.93 23.80 -29.41
CA PRO A 374 24.24 23.51 -30.65
C PRO A 374 23.40 22.23 -30.53
N PRO A 375 22.26 22.14 -31.24
CA PRO A 375 21.36 21.00 -31.18
C PRO A 375 22.03 19.74 -31.74
N VAL A 376 21.96 18.65 -30.97
CA VAL A 376 22.37 17.32 -31.40
C VAL A 376 21.23 16.71 -32.22
N PRO A 377 21.46 16.24 -33.46
CA PRO A 377 20.43 15.55 -34.24
C PRO A 377 20.01 14.26 -33.53
N GLN A 378 18.72 14.13 -33.21
CA GLN A 378 18.16 12.88 -32.71
C GLN A 378 17.99 11.88 -33.86
N PRO A 379 18.45 10.63 -33.73
CA PRO A 379 18.13 9.57 -34.68
C PRO A 379 16.63 9.22 -34.61
N PRO A 380 16.02 8.77 -35.73
CA PRO A 380 14.62 8.39 -35.76
C PRO A 380 14.35 7.19 -34.84
N LEU A 381 13.27 7.28 -34.06
CA LEU A 381 12.80 6.21 -33.19
C LEU A 381 12.43 4.97 -34.02
N PRO A 382 12.80 3.74 -33.59
CA PRO A 382 12.34 2.52 -34.24
C PRO A 382 10.82 2.39 -34.13
N GLN A 383 10.14 2.28 -35.27
CA GLN A 383 8.71 1.96 -35.32
C GLN A 383 8.55 0.45 -35.09
N TYR A 384 8.12 0.04 -33.90
CA TYR A 384 7.68 -1.33 -33.66
C TYR A 384 6.18 -1.45 -33.95
N PRO A 385 5.74 -2.43 -34.76
CA PRO A 385 4.32 -2.71 -34.89
C PRO A 385 3.76 -3.25 -33.56
N PRO A 386 2.52 -2.88 -33.18
CA PRO A 386 1.91 -3.38 -31.97
C PRO A 386 1.73 -4.91 -32.05
N PRO A 387 2.04 -5.68 -30.97
CA PRO A 387 1.77 -7.11 -30.95
C PRO A 387 0.26 -7.36 -30.91
N GLN A 388 -0.26 -8.00 -31.96
CA GLN A 388 -1.65 -8.44 -32.03
C GLN A 388 -1.83 -9.76 -31.24
N TYR A 389 -1.98 -9.67 -29.92
CA TYR A 389 -2.47 -10.80 -29.12
C TYR A 389 -3.96 -10.63 -28.86
N VAL A 390 -4.78 -11.30 -29.67
CA VAL A 390 -6.22 -11.45 -29.43
C VAL A 390 -6.41 -12.58 -28.41
N PHE A 391 -6.71 -12.22 -27.16
CA PHE A 391 -7.18 -13.17 -26.15
C PHE A 391 -8.61 -13.59 -26.52
N GLN A 392 -8.79 -14.83 -27.00
CA GLN A 392 -10.12 -15.42 -27.21
C GLN A 392 -10.53 -16.24 -25.97
N PRO A 393 -11.55 -15.82 -25.20
CA PRO A 393 -12.11 -16.67 -24.16
C PRO A 393 -12.93 -17.80 -24.79
N HIS A 394 -12.47 -19.05 -24.63
CA HIS A 394 -13.28 -20.22 -24.94
C HIS A 394 -14.34 -20.40 -23.83
N PHE A 395 -15.57 -19.97 -24.10
CA PHE A 395 -16.74 -20.38 -23.33
C PHE A 395 -17.20 -21.76 -23.82
N ALA A 396 -17.15 -22.76 -22.95
CA ALA A 396 -17.83 -24.04 -23.18
C ALA A 396 -19.33 -23.89 -22.87
N PRO A 397 -20.24 -24.30 -23.77
CA PRO A 397 -21.68 -24.32 -23.47
C PRO A 397 -22.01 -25.60 -22.67
N GLY A 398 -22.48 -25.45 -21.44
CA GLY A 398 -22.70 -26.61 -20.56
C GLY A 398 -23.73 -26.41 -19.44
N SER A 399 -24.97 -26.81 -19.75
CA SER A 399 -26.03 -27.31 -18.86
C SER A 399 -26.57 -26.41 -17.74
N GLY A 400 -27.77 -25.89 -17.99
CA GLY A 400 -28.66 -25.40 -16.94
C GLY A 400 -29.10 -26.53 -16.00
N LYS A 401 -28.92 -26.30 -14.70
CA LYS A 401 -29.73 -26.91 -13.64
C LYS A 401 -30.19 -25.79 -12.71
N ALA A 402 -31.51 -25.73 -12.50
CA ALA A 402 -32.16 -24.78 -11.62
C ALA A 402 -31.69 -24.94 -10.16
N PRO A 403 -31.60 -23.84 -9.37
CA PRO A 403 -31.23 -23.94 -7.97
C PRO A 403 -32.42 -24.45 -7.13
N GLY A 404 -32.29 -25.70 -6.68
CA GLY A 404 -33.19 -26.33 -5.72
C GLY A 404 -32.81 -26.06 -4.26
N ALA A 405 -33.81 -25.68 -3.48
CA ALA A 405 -34.02 -25.98 -2.06
C ALA A 405 -33.04 -25.50 -0.95
N MET A 406 -31.80 -25.08 -1.20
CA MET A 406 -30.92 -24.62 -0.10
C MET A 406 -31.17 -23.18 0.40
N ALA A 407 -31.85 -22.33 -0.39
CA ALA A 407 -32.06 -20.93 -0.03
C ALA A 407 -33.18 -20.68 1.02
N ARG A 408 -33.96 -21.70 1.40
CA ARG A 408 -35.06 -21.54 2.38
C ARG A 408 -34.64 -21.79 3.84
N TRP A 409 -33.45 -22.31 4.09
CA TRP A 409 -32.95 -22.56 5.46
C TRP A 409 -32.21 -21.36 6.08
N ALA A 410 -31.71 -20.41 5.28
CA ALA A 410 -30.87 -19.31 5.76
C ALA A 410 -31.63 -18.12 6.38
N MET A 411 -32.95 -17.99 6.16
CA MET A 411 -33.72 -16.83 6.65
C MET A 411 -34.54 -17.09 7.93
N GLY A 412 -34.57 -18.31 8.48
CA GLY A 412 -35.38 -18.64 9.66
C GLY A 412 -34.62 -18.80 10.98
N GLY A 413 -33.33 -19.12 10.96
CA GLY A 413 -32.59 -19.56 12.15
C GLY A 413 -31.69 -18.51 12.83
N GLY A 414 -31.42 -17.38 12.18
CA GLY A 414 -30.42 -16.42 12.64
C GLY A 414 -30.81 -15.65 13.91
N VAL A 415 -32.09 -15.26 14.04
CA VAL A 415 -32.53 -14.34 15.10
C VAL A 415 -32.52 -14.98 16.49
N ALA A 416 -32.70 -16.30 16.60
CA ALA A 416 -32.77 -17.01 17.88
C ALA A 416 -31.42 -17.11 18.61
N TRP A 417 -30.29 -17.00 17.90
CA TRP A 417 -28.95 -17.13 18.49
C TRP A 417 -28.32 -15.80 18.94
N TYR A 418 -28.72 -14.67 18.34
CA TYR A 418 -28.13 -13.37 18.67
C TYR A 418 -28.65 -12.79 19.99
N LEU A 419 -29.90 -13.08 20.37
CA LEU A 419 -30.51 -12.55 21.58
C LEU A 419 -29.77 -12.97 22.89
N PRO A 420 -29.42 -14.26 23.10
CA PRO A 420 -28.66 -14.65 24.30
C PRO A 420 -27.23 -14.10 24.33
N LEU A 421 -26.56 -13.94 23.17
CA LEU A 421 -25.22 -13.34 23.08
C LEU A 421 -25.22 -11.83 23.37
N ALA A 422 -26.26 -11.12 22.93
CA ALA A 422 -26.47 -9.71 23.24
C ALA A 422 -26.76 -9.51 24.74
N LEU A 423 -27.59 -10.36 25.35
CA LEU A 423 -27.87 -10.34 26.79
C LEU A 423 -26.63 -10.66 27.62
N LEU A 424 -25.81 -11.64 27.21
CA LEU A 424 -24.56 -11.97 27.89
C LEU A 424 -23.56 -10.81 27.84
N SER A 425 -23.46 -10.13 26.69
CA SER A 425 -22.61 -8.93 26.55
C SER A 425 -23.10 -7.77 27.41
N PHE A 426 -24.42 -7.59 27.54
CA PHE A 426 -25.01 -6.55 28.38
C PHE A 426 -24.76 -6.79 29.88
N CYS A 427 -24.74 -8.06 30.32
CA CYS A 427 -24.46 -8.43 31.71
C CYS A 427 -22.97 -8.34 32.09
N LEU A 428 -22.06 -8.59 31.16
CA LEU A 428 -20.61 -8.57 31.43
C LEU A 428 -19.99 -7.16 31.41
N TRP A 429 -20.67 -6.20 30.78
CA TRP A 429 -20.20 -4.81 30.67
C TRP A 429 -20.08 -4.06 32.00
N PRO A 430 -21.05 -4.09 32.94
CA PRO A 430 -20.89 -3.44 34.24
C PRO A 430 -19.73 -4.03 35.05
N VAL A 431 -19.44 -5.33 34.90
CA VAL A 431 -18.28 -5.97 35.56
C VAL A 431 -16.97 -5.43 34.97
N GLY A 432 -16.85 -5.34 33.64
CA GLY A 432 -15.67 -4.77 32.98
C GLY A 432 -15.43 -3.29 33.32
N GLY A 433 -16.52 -2.50 33.43
CA GLY A 433 -16.46 -1.10 33.86
C GLY A 433 -15.96 -0.94 35.30
N ILE A 434 -16.46 -1.78 36.23
CA ILE A 434 -16.02 -1.78 37.62
C ILE A 434 -14.55 -2.18 37.74
N VAL A 435 -14.10 -3.22 37.02
CA VAL A 435 -12.69 -3.65 37.02
C VAL A 435 -11.78 -2.54 36.47
N CYS A 436 -12.16 -1.88 35.38
CA CYS A 436 -11.40 -0.73 34.86
C CYS A 436 -11.34 0.44 35.85
N ALA A 437 -12.45 0.75 36.53
CA ALA A 437 -12.49 1.81 37.53
C ALA A 437 -11.59 1.49 38.75
N LEU A 438 -11.59 0.25 39.21
CA LEU A 438 -10.72 -0.21 40.31
C LEU A 438 -9.24 -0.19 39.93
N VAL A 439 -8.89 -0.64 38.73
CA VAL A 439 -7.51 -0.59 38.20
C VAL A 439 -7.05 0.85 38.04
N LEU A 440 -7.91 1.74 37.55
CA LEU A 440 -7.60 3.16 37.41
C LEU A 440 -7.40 3.83 38.78
N ALA A 441 -8.29 3.57 39.75
CA ALA A 441 -8.19 4.10 41.10
C ALA A 441 -6.90 3.62 41.81
N GLN A 442 -6.57 2.34 41.69
CA GLN A 442 -5.36 1.77 42.26
C GLN A 442 -4.09 2.34 41.59
N SER A 443 -4.13 2.55 40.27
CA SER A 443 -3.02 3.15 39.53
C SER A 443 -2.81 4.61 39.91
N ILE A 444 -3.88 5.41 40.05
CA ILE A 444 -3.79 6.80 40.53
C ILE A 444 -3.19 6.86 41.94
N ARG A 445 -3.59 5.94 42.83
CA ARG A 445 -3.06 5.86 44.19
C ARG A 445 -1.57 5.48 44.23
N THR A 446 -1.15 4.59 43.34
CA THR A 446 0.23 4.09 43.27
C THR A 446 1.19 5.08 42.59
N TYR A 447 0.69 5.88 41.64
CA TYR A 447 1.52 6.76 40.80
C TYR A 447 1.27 8.26 41.01
N SER A 448 0.59 8.67 42.07
CA SER A 448 0.26 10.07 42.38
C SER A 448 1.46 11.02 42.46
N GLY A 449 2.68 10.51 42.67
CA GLY A 449 3.93 11.29 42.63
C GLY A 449 4.57 11.51 41.25
N TYR A 450 4.00 10.93 40.18
CA TYR A 450 4.58 10.98 38.83
C TYR A 450 3.55 11.43 37.78
N PRO A 451 3.37 12.75 37.59
CA PRO A 451 2.25 13.31 36.81
C PRO A 451 2.21 12.81 35.35
N GLY A 452 3.36 12.58 34.73
CA GLY A 452 3.42 12.06 33.36
C GLY A 452 2.92 10.62 33.19
N ARG A 453 3.10 9.75 34.19
CA ARG A 453 2.65 8.36 34.12
C ARG A 453 1.16 8.23 34.40
N THR A 454 0.64 9.03 35.33
CA THR A 454 -0.80 9.10 35.63
C THR A 454 -1.60 9.56 34.41
N ALA A 455 -1.11 10.56 33.66
CA ALA A 455 -1.75 11.02 32.42
C ALA A 455 -1.80 9.95 31.33
N ALA A 456 -0.72 9.19 31.15
CA ALA A 456 -0.66 8.11 30.15
C ALA A 456 -1.62 6.95 30.47
N ILE A 457 -1.76 6.60 31.74
CA ILE A 457 -2.70 5.55 32.19
C ILE A 457 -4.15 6.00 32.00
N ILE A 458 -4.49 7.24 32.37
CA ILE A 458 -5.84 7.81 32.15
C ILE A 458 -6.17 7.83 30.65
N SER A 459 -5.24 8.27 29.81
CA SER A 459 -5.44 8.32 28.35
C SER A 459 -5.66 6.92 27.76
N SER A 460 -4.95 5.90 28.25
CA SER A 460 -5.09 4.51 27.78
C SER A 460 -6.44 3.90 28.19
N CYS A 461 -6.90 4.15 29.42
CA CYS A 461 -8.21 3.70 29.89
C CYS A 461 -9.37 4.39 29.13
N LEU A 462 -9.24 5.69 28.84
CA LEU A 462 -10.23 6.42 28.03
C LEU A 462 -10.27 5.92 26.58
N GLY A 463 -9.11 5.60 25.99
CA GLY A 463 -9.01 5.03 24.65
C GLY A 463 -9.70 3.67 24.53
N LEU A 464 -9.53 2.79 25.53
CA LEU A 464 -10.23 1.50 25.57
C LEU A 464 -11.75 1.66 25.73
N GLY A 465 -12.20 2.61 26.57
CA GLY A 465 -13.62 2.92 26.73
C GLY A 465 -14.28 3.43 25.45
N LEU A 466 -13.64 4.37 24.75
CA LEU A 466 -14.14 4.93 23.48
C LEU A 466 -14.16 3.90 22.35
N SER A 467 -13.15 3.02 22.30
CA SER A 467 -13.08 1.94 21.30
C SER A 467 -14.20 0.91 21.49
N GLY A 468 -14.52 0.58 22.76
CA GLY A 468 -15.66 -0.27 23.08
C GLY A 468 -17.01 0.35 22.70
N PHE A 469 -17.17 1.66 22.92
CA PHE A 469 -18.40 2.37 22.55
C PHE A 469 -18.60 2.43 21.03
N ALA A 470 -17.53 2.69 20.27
CA ALA A 470 -17.58 2.73 18.81
C ALA A 470 -17.95 1.36 18.19
N LEU A 471 -17.41 0.27 18.73
CA LEU A 471 -17.76 -1.09 18.30
C LEU A 471 -19.23 -1.41 18.59
N LEU A 472 -19.76 -0.97 19.74
CA LEU A 472 -21.16 -1.16 20.11
C LEU A 472 -22.11 -0.35 19.21
N SER A 473 -21.80 0.92 18.94
CA SER A 473 -22.59 1.74 18.01
C SER A 473 -22.61 1.13 16.59
N TRP A 474 -21.50 0.52 16.17
CA TRP A 474 -21.42 -0.19 14.90
C TRP A 474 -22.27 -1.47 14.89
N LEU A 475 -22.24 -2.26 15.96
CA LEU A 475 -23.06 -3.47 16.09
C LEU A 475 -24.56 -3.17 16.20
N VAL A 476 -24.96 -2.11 16.90
CA VAL A 476 -26.35 -1.65 16.97
C VAL A 476 -26.81 -1.13 15.61
N GLY A 477 -25.95 -0.44 14.85
CA GLY A 477 -26.23 0.01 13.49
C GLY A 477 -26.32 -1.11 12.44
N LEU A 478 -25.84 -2.32 12.74
CA LEU A 478 -26.02 -3.51 11.91
C LEU A 478 -27.29 -4.29 12.24
N ALA A 479 -27.86 -4.08 13.42
CA ALA A 479 -29.06 -4.75 13.91
C ALA A 479 -30.36 -3.95 13.69
N ALA A 480 -30.25 -2.68 13.32
CA ALA A 480 -31.34 -1.80 12.89
C ALA A 480 -31.32 -1.63 11.37
#